data_AF-X1HVP9-F1
#
_entry.id   AF-X1HVP9-F1
#
_cell.length_a   1.000
_cell.length_b   1.000
_cell.length_c   1.000
_cell.angle_alpha   90.00
_cell.angle_beta   90.00
_cell.angle_gamma   90.00
#
_symmetry.space_group_name_H-M   'P 1'
#
loop_
_entity.id
_entity.type
_entity.pdbx_description
1 polymer ?
#
loop_
_entity_poly.entity_id
_entity_poly.type
_entity_poly.pdbx_seq_one_letter_code
_entity_poly.pdbx_strand_id
1 'polypeptide(L)'
;MKIILTNNHTNHKKDPHYQKAKKEGFRARSAYKLLDIQKRYNIFKRAFYILDLGSAPGSWLQVAKRFAEDNLTKYNDQYYHRG
;
A
#
# COMPACT_ATOMS: atom_id res chain seq x y z
N MET A 1 32.42 32.68 16.00
CA MET A 1 32.43 31.56 15.03
C MET A 1 31.14 30.76 15.24
N LYS A 2 30.16 30.88 14.33
CA LYS A 2 28.81 30.31 14.48
C LYS A 2 28.68 29.13 13.51
N ILE A 3 28.62 27.92 14.05
CA ILE A 3 28.40 26.71 13.25
C ILE A 3 26.94 26.72 12.77
N ILE A 4 26.73 26.87 11.47
CA ILE A 4 25.40 26.78 10.86
C ILE A 4 25.09 25.29 10.70
N LEU A 5 24.26 24.75 11.59
CA LEU A 5 23.57 23.48 11.37
C LEU A 5 22.44 23.71 10.36
N THR A 6 22.71 23.58 9.06
CA THR A 6 21.63 23.51 8.06
C THR A 6 20.94 22.15 8.15
N ASN A 7 20.00 22.01 9.07
CA ASN A 7 19.01 20.94 9.07
C ASN A 7 18.05 21.14 7.89
N ASN A 8 18.32 20.54 6.73
CA ASN A 8 17.39 20.57 5.59
C ASN A 8 17.24 19.18 4.94
N HIS A 9 16.66 18.22 5.68
CA HIS A 9 16.09 16.99 5.11
C HIS A 9 14.57 17.14 4.93
N THR A 10 14.10 17.96 4.00
CA THR A 10 12.65 18.12 3.70
C THR A 10 12.28 17.92 2.23
N ASN A 11 13.13 17.28 1.42
CA ASN A 11 12.88 17.05 0.00
C ASN A 11 11.80 15.99 -0.32
N HIS A 12 11.30 15.21 0.66
CA HIS A 12 10.26 14.19 0.40
C HIS A 12 8.92 14.76 -0.08
N LYS A 13 8.56 15.98 0.34
CA LYS A 13 7.28 16.61 -0.03
C LYS A 13 7.22 17.04 -1.50
N LYS A 14 8.37 17.13 -2.18
CA LYS A 14 8.48 17.50 -3.60
C LYS A 14 8.47 16.30 -4.56
N ASP A 15 8.49 15.06 -4.06
CA ASP A 15 8.42 13.86 -4.91
C ASP A 15 7.05 13.78 -5.61
N PRO A 16 6.99 13.75 -6.96
CA PRO A 16 5.75 13.60 -7.71
C PRO A 16 4.93 12.38 -7.29
N HIS A 17 5.58 11.27 -6.92
CA HIS A 17 4.89 10.07 -6.46
C HIS A 17 4.27 10.27 -5.08
N TYR A 18 4.88 11.05 -4.19
CA TYR A 18 4.28 11.39 -2.91
C TYR A 18 3.01 12.23 -3.11
N GLN A 19 3.08 13.25 -3.97
CA GLN A 19 1.94 14.12 -4.27
C GLN A 19 0.80 13.34 -4.94
N LYS A 20 1.13 12.48 -5.90
CA LYS A 20 0.16 11.60 -6.56
C LYS A 20 -0.48 10.64 -5.56
N ALA A 21 0.31 9.99 -4.71
CA ALA A 21 -0.19 9.06 -3.69
C ALA A 21 -1.16 9.76 -2.74
N LYS A 22 -0.80 10.97 -2.29
CA LYS A 22 -1.68 11.78 -1.43
C LYS A 22 -2.97 12.17 -2.15
N LYS A 23 -2.90 12.59 -3.42
CA LYS A 23 -4.08 12.95 -4.24
C LYS A 23 -5.01 11.75 -4.45
N GLU A 24 -4.45 10.55 -4.58
CA GLU A 24 -5.18 9.29 -4.74
C GLU A 24 -5.60 8.65 -3.41
N GLY A 25 -5.31 9.28 -2.26
CA GLY A 25 -5.74 8.80 -0.94
C GLY A 25 -4.88 7.68 -0.33
N PHE A 26 -3.71 7.39 -0.89
CA PHE A 26 -2.75 6.46 -0.31
C PHE A 26 -1.97 7.08 0.85
N ARG A 27 -1.76 6.30 1.91
CA ARG A 27 -0.98 6.70 3.10
C ARG A 27 0.50 6.88 2.82
N ALA A 28 1.03 6.24 1.78
CA ALA A 28 2.41 6.41 1.31
C ALA A 28 2.57 6.00 -0.16
N ARG A 29 3.60 6.54 -0.81
CA ARG A 29 3.98 6.23 -2.20
C ARG A 29 4.41 4.76 -2.42
N SER A 30 4.68 4.02 -1.36
CA SER A 30 4.95 2.58 -1.41
C SER A 30 3.77 1.75 -1.90
N ALA A 31 2.54 2.28 -1.87
CA ALA A 31 1.36 1.64 -2.48
C ALA A 31 1.60 1.28 -3.96
N TYR A 32 2.29 2.15 -4.71
CA TYR A 32 2.58 1.91 -6.12
C TYR A 32 3.47 0.69 -6.35
N LYS A 33 4.44 0.44 -5.46
CA LYS A 33 5.29 -0.75 -5.56
C LYS A 33 4.46 -2.03 -5.47
N LEU A 34 3.53 -2.09 -4.52
CA LEU A 34 2.68 -3.27 -4.34
C LEU A 34 1.69 -3.43 -5.52
N LEU A 35 1.15 -2.32 -6.04
CA LEU A 35 0.30 -2.34 -7.24
C LEU A 35 1.07 -2.84 -8.48
N ASP A 36 2.32 -2.42 -8.66
CA ASP A 36 3.17 -2.89 -9.76
C ASP A 36 3.53 -4.37 -9.63
N ILE A 37 3.85 -4.83 -8.41
CA ILE A 37 4.06 -6.25 -8.10
C ILE A 37 2.79 -7.05 -8.41
N GLN A 38 1.63 -6.58 -7.96
CA GLN A 38 0.36 -7.23 -8.25
C GLN A 38 0.06 -7.28 -9.75
N LYS A 39 0.31 -6.19 -10.49
CA LYS A 39 0.13 -6.15 -11.94
C LYS A 39 1.02 -7.16 -12.67
N ARG A 40 2.27 -7.32 -12.21
CA ARG A 40 3.26 -8.19 -12.85
C ARG A 40 3.10 -9.66 -12.50
N TYR A 41 2.77 -9.97 -11.24
CA TYR A 41 2.84 -11.34 -10.70
C TYR A 41 1.50 -11.87 -10.19
N ASN A 42 0.46 -11.03 -10.12
CA ASN A 42 -0.87 -11.40 -9.66
C ASN A 42 -0.88 -12.11 -8.29
N ILE A 43 -0.08 -11.61 -7.35
CA ILE A 43 0.14 -12.18 -6.02
C ILE A 43 -1.13 -12.30 -5.16
N PHE A 44 -2.14 -11.47 -5.41
CA PHE A 44 -3.41 -11.50 -4.68
C PHE A 44 -4.46 -12.43 -5.30
N LYS A 45 -4.12 -13.26 -6.29
CA LYS A 45 -5.07 -14.24 -6.84
C LYS A 45 -5.49 -15.22 -5.75
N ARG A 46 -6.79 -15.20 -5.39
CA ARG A 46 -7.36 -16.04 -4.31
C ARG A 46 -6.72 -15.79 -2.93
N ALA A 47 -6.23 -14.57 -2.69
CA ALA A 47 -5.78 -14.14 -1.37
C ALA A 47 -6.94 -13.47 -0.62
N PHE A 48 -7.30 -14.01 0.53
CA PHE A 48 -8.42 -13.51 1.35
C PHE A 48 -7.95 -13.08 2.74
N TYR A 49 -7.03 -13.84 3.34
CA TYR A 49 -6.32 -13.46 4.56
C TYR A 49 -4.92 -12.99 4.21
N ILE A 50 -4.60 -11.76 4.59
CA ILE A 50 -3.32 -11.13 4.27
C ILE A 50 -2.73 -10.59 5.57
N LEU A 51 -1.53 -11.07 5.91
CA LEU A 51 -0.75 -10.58 7.04
C LEU A 51 0.35 -9.66 6.50
N ASP A 52 0.37 -8.42 6.99
CA ASP A 52 1.41 -7.44 6.68
C ASP A 52 2.20 -7.14 7.95
N LEU A 53 3.46 -7.62 8.00
CA LEU A 53 4.34 -7.46 9.15
C LEU A 53 5.12 -6.14 9.00
N GLY A 54 4.81 -5.17 9.85
CA GLY A 54 5.51 -3.88 9.86
C GLY A 54 4.94 -2.83 8.91
N SER A 55 3.63 -2.90 8.60
CA SER A 55 2.94 -1.91 7.76
C SER A 55 2.76 -0.55 8.45
N ALA A 56 3.84 0.17 8.71
CA ALA A 56 3.81 1.61 8.98
C ALA A 56 4.21 2.32 7.67
N PRO A 57 3.38 3.21 7.09
CA PRO A 57 2.12 3.78 7.57
C PRO A 57 0.85 3.05 7.09
N GLY A 58 0.92 1.80 6.64
CA GLY A 58 -0.26 1.01 6.28
C GLY A 58 -0.73 1.13 4.82
N SER A 59 0.10 1.70 3.93
CA SER A 59 -0.25 1.86 2.51
C SER A 59 -0.37 0.53 1.75
N TRP A 60 0.38 -0.49 2.16
CA TRP A 60 0.31 -1.83 1.58
C TRP A 60 -0.97 -2.54 2.01
N LEU A 61 -1.35 -2.44 3.29
CA LEU A 61 -2.64 -2.91 3.79
C LEU A 61 -3.83 -2.24 3.08
N GLN A 62 -3.76 -0.94 2.74
CA GLN A 62 -4.83 -0.28 1.96
C GLN A 62 -5.04 -0.95 0.60
N VAL A 63 -3.94 -1.27 -0.09
CA VAL A 63 -3.99 -1.95 -1.39
C VAL A 63 -4.46 -3.40 -1.23
N ALA A 64 -3.89 -4.13 -0.27
CA ALA A 64 -4.21 -5.53 0.01
C ALA A 64 -5.70 -5.72 0.37
N LYS A 65 -6.25 -4.84 1.22
CA LYS A 65 -7.66 -4.86 1.61
C LYS A 65 -8.58 -4.87 0.39
N ARG A 66 -8.33 -3.99 -0.59
CA ARG A 66 -9.13 -3.91 -1.81
C ARG A 66 -9.15 -5.25 -2.56
N PHE A 67 -8.00 -5.89 -2.74
CA PHE A 67 -7.93 -7.16 -3.45
C PHE A 67 -8.60 -8.31 -2.70
N ALA A 68 -8.50 -8.32 -1.37
CA ALA A 68 -9.21 -9.30 -0.54
C ALA A 68 -10.73 -9.14 -0.67
N GLU A 69 -11.24 -7.90 -0.62
CA GLU A 69 -12.67 -7.59 -0.82
C GLU A 69 -13.16 -7.97 -2.22
N ASP A 70 -12.37 -7.67 -3.26
CA ASP A 70 -12.67 -8.07 -4.64
C ASP A 70 -12.73 -9.60 -4.79
N ASN A 71 -11.85 -10.32 -4.09
CA ASN A 71 -11.83 -11.79 -4.11
C ASN A 71 -13.05 -12.42 -3.42
N LEU A 72 -13.56 -11.83 -2.33
CA LEU A 72 -14.79 -12.31 -1.67
C LEU A 72 -15.97 -12.29 -2.64
N THR A 73 -16.13 -11.18 -3.36
CA THR A 73 -17.17 -11.04 -4.39
C THR A 73 -16.93 -12.00 -5.55
N LYS A 74 -15.69 -12.07 -6.06
CA LYS A 74 -15.35 -12.84 -7.27
C LYS A 74 -15.47 -14.35 -7.10
N TYR A 75 -15.09 -14.88 -5.94
CA TYR A 75 -15.11 -16.31 -5.67
C TYR A 75 -16.35 -16.76 -4.86
N ASN A 76 -17.32 -15.85 -4.72
CA ASN A 76 -18.67 -16.08 -4.21
C ASN A 76 -18.72 -16.97 -2.97
N ASP A 77 -17.96 -16.68 -1.92
CA ASP A 77 -18.04 -17.19 -0.52
C ASP A 77 -18.34 -18.69 -0.25
N GLN A 78 -18.42 -19.59 -1.24
CA GLN A 78 -18.93 -20.96 -1.06
C GLN A 78 -17.92 -21.89 -0.37
N TYR A 79 -16.69 -21.41 -0.17
CA TYR A 79 -15.61 -22.13 0.52
C TYR A 79 -15.12 -21.41 1.78
N TYR A 80 -15.70 -20.25 2.10
CA TYR A 80 -15.23 -19.38 3.18
C TYR A 80 -16.22 -19.40 4.36
N HIS A 81 -16.32 -20.56 5.00
CA HIS A 81 -16.98 -20.62 6.30
C HIS A 81 -16.09 -19.93 7.33
N ARG A 82 -16.54 -18.75 7.82
CA ARG A 82 -16.27 -18.39 9.22
C ARG A 82 -16.85 -19.54 10.04
N GLY A 83 -15.97 -20.40 10.56
CA GLY A 83 -16.32 -21.27 11.68
C GLY A 83 -16.81 -20.45 12.86
#